data_AF-A0A0L7LAI8-F1
#
_entry.id   AF-A0A0L7LAI8-F1
#
_cell.length_a   1.000
_cell.length_b   1.000
_cell.length_c   1.000
_cell.angle_alpha   90.00
_cell.angle_beta   90.00
_cell.angle_gamma   90.00
#
_symmetry.space_group_name_H-M   'P 1'
#
loop_
_entity.id
_entity.type
_entity.pdbx_description
1 polymer ?
#
loop_
_entity_poly.entity_id
_entity_poly.type
_entity_poly.pdbx_seq_one_letter_code
_entity_poly.pdbx_strand_id
1 'polypeptide(L)' 'MNLRALHRIIPGLQREPSWCCVSCGAAAELFCASCRVTPYCGERCQRRDWAERHRAICHNLAR' A
#
# COMPACT_ATOMS: atom_id res chain seq x y z
N MET A 1 16.17 -19.72 -17.34
CA MET A 1 16.72 -19.12 -16.10
C MET A 1 15.68 -18.17 -15.53
N ASN A 2 15.24 -18.40 -14.29
CA ASN A 2 14.10 -17.69 -13.69
C ASN A 2 14.56 -16.35 -13.09
N LEU A 3 14.08 -15.24 -13.63
CA LEU A 3 14.42 -13.87 -13.23
C LEU A 3 14.01 -13.53 -11.78
N ARG A 4 13.35 -14.44 -11.06
CA ARG A 4 12.95 -14.27 -9.66
C ARG A 4 14.08 -14.39 -8.63
N ALA A 5 15.31 -14.71 -9.04
CA ALA A 5 16.42 -14.95 -8.12
C ALA A 5 17.36 -13.75 -7.89
N LEU A 6 17.22 -12.64 -8.64
CA LEU A 6 18.17 -11.52 -8.61
C LEU A 6 17.78 -10.35 -7.69
N HIS A 7 16.65 -10.42 -6.99
CA HIS A 7 16.15 -9.31 -6.14
C HIS A 7 16.90 -9.17 -4.80
N ARG A 8 17.90 -10.02 -4.55
CA ARG A 8 18.47 -10.24 -3.21
C ARG A 8 19.75 -9.45 -2.91
N ILE A 9 20.11 -8.42 -3.68
CA ILE A 9 21.44 -7.78 -3.54
C ILE A 9 21.41 -6.25 -3.25
N ILE A 10 20.25 -5.57 -3.28
CA ILE A 10 20.17 -4.16 -2.82
C ILE A 10 18.92 -3.98 -1.94
N PRO A 11 19.08 -3.85 -0.60
CA PRO A 11 17.97 -3.66 0.36
C PRO A 11 17.14 -2.36 0.23
N GLY A 12 17.12 -1.71 -0.94
CA GLY A 12 16.45 -0.42 -1.14
C GLY A 12 15.94 -0.15 -2.56
N LEU A 13 15.98 -1.13 -3.47
CA LEU A 13 15.58 -0.93 -4.88
C LEU A 13 14.57 -1.98 -5.38
N GLN A 14 13.66 -2.42 -4.52
CA GLN A 14 12.47 -3.14 -4.99
C GLN A 14 11.39 -2.09 -5.28
N ARG A 15 11.30 -1.65 -6.54
CA ARG A 15 10.20 -0.78 -7.04
C ARG A 15 8.93 -1.58 -7.37
N GLU A 16 8.76 -2.76 -6.78
CA GLU A 16 7.47 -3.45 -6.86
C GLU A 16 6.52 -2.70 -5.91
N PRO A 17 5.41 -2.14 -6.42
CA PRO A 17 4.41 -1.56 -5.53
C PRO A 17 4.01 -2.64 -4.55
N SER A 18 4.20 -2.40 -3.25
CA SER A 18 3.74 -3.34 -2.24
C SER A 18 2.23 -3.31 -2.27
N TRP A 19 1.62 -4.36 -2.82
CA TRP A 19 0.19 -4.64 -2.68
C TRP A 19 -0.07 -5.14 -1.25
N CYS A 20 0.49 -4.48 -0.25
CA CYS A 20 0.35 -4.80 1.16
C CYS A 20 -0.48 -3.71 1.81
N CYS A 21 -1.47 -4.12 2.60
CA CYS A 21 -2.32 -3.26 3.39
C CYS A 21 -1.46 -2.40 4.31
N VAL A 22 -1.55 -1.08 4.18
CA VAL A 22 -0.76 -0.17 5.02
C VAL A 22 -1.15 -0.25 6.50
N SER A 23 -2.35 -0.74 6.81
CA SER A 23 -2.84 -0.85 8.19
C SER A 23 -2.37 -2.13 8.91
N CYS A 24 -2.11 -3.23 8.20
CA CYS A 24 -1.83 -4.52 8.84
C CYS A 24 -0.79 -5.41 8.14
N GLY A 25 -0.28 -5.00 6.97
CA GLY A 25 0.73 -5.74 6.20
C GLY A 25 0.22 -6.91 5.37
N ALA A 26 -1.04 -7.34 5.51
CA ALA A 26 -1.64 -8.40 4.68
C ALA A 26 -1.74 -8.00 3.20
N ALA A 27 -1.99 -8.94 2.29
CA ALA A 27 -2.23 -8.62 0.88
C ALA A 27 -3.42 -7.65 0.73
N ALA A 28 -3.24 -6.63 -0.10
CA ALA A 28 -4.24 -5.62 -0.39
C ALA A 28 -5.08 -6.04 -1.61
N GLU A 29 -6.38 -5.84 -1.49
CA GLU A 29 -7.36 -6.16 -2.54
C GLU A 29 -8.08 -4.90 -3.04
N LEU A 30 -7.94 -3.78 -2.34
CA LEU A 30 -8.56 -2.51 -2.69
C LEU A 30 -7.66 -1.33 -2.38
N PHE A 31 -7.97 -0.20 -3.01
CA PHE A 31 -7.34 1.08 -2.75
C PHE A 31 -8.36 2.05 -2.15
N CYS A 32 -7.89 3.07 -1.44
CA CYS A 32 -8.74 4.16 -0.97
C CYS A 32 -9.60 4.70 -2.12
N ALA A 33 -10.93 4.70 -1.95
CA ALA A 33 -11.86 5.15 -2.98
C ALA A 33 -11.68 6.63 -3.38
N SER A 34 -11.11 7.45 -2.49
CA SER A 34 -10.86 8.87 -2.75
C SER A 34 -9.56 9.10 -3.51
N CYS A 35 -8.41 8.72 -2.95
CA CYS A 35 -7.10 9.00 -3.58
C CYS A 35 -6.64 7.93 -4.58
N ARG A 36 -7.17 6.70 -4.49
CA ARG A 36 -6.77 5.53 -5.30
C ARG A 36 -5.29 5.15 -5.20
N VAL A 37 -4.56 5.70 -4.23
CA VAL A 37 -3.12 5.44 -4.01
C VAL A 37 -2.89 4.46 -2.87
N THR A 38 -3.59 4.61 -1.75
CA THR A 38 -3.27 3.85 -0.53
C THR A 38 -3.94 2.47 -0.52
N PRO A 39 -3.17 1.37 -0.45
CA PRO A 39 -3.71 0.00 -0.51
C PRO A 39 -4.19 -0.53 0.86
N TYR A 40 -5.29 -1.27 0.84
CA TYR A 40 -5.87 -1.95 2.00
C TYR A 40 -6.33 -3.37 1.64
N CYS A 41 -6.31 -4.27 2.62
CA CYS A 41 -6.89 -5.62 2.48
C CYS A 41 -8.42 -5.63 2.59
N GLY A 42 -9.06 -4.49 2.86
CA GLY A 42 -10.49 -4.42 3.13
C GLY A 42 -10.92 -3.12 3.80
N GLU A 43 -12.23 -2.86 3.80
CA GLU A 43 -12.84 -1.63 4.32
C GLU A 43 -12.55 -1.41 5.82
N ARG A 44 -12.43 -2.49 6.61
CA ARG A 44 -12.09 -2.42 8.04
C ARG A 44 -10.75 -1.74 8.27
N CYS A 45 -9.75 -2.11 7.46
CA CYS A 45 -8.40 -1.55 7.54
C CYS A 45 -8.36 -0.12 7.00
N GLN A 46 -9.11 0.17 5.93
CA GLN A 46 -9.28 1.53 5.43
C GLN A 46 -9.88 2.46 6.48
N ARG A 47 -10.98 2.07 7.14
CA ARG A 47 -11.63 2.91 8.17
C ARG A 47 -10.76 3.15 9.40
N ARG A 48 -10.00 2.13 9.83
CA ARG A 48 -9.03 2.26 10.93
C ARG A 48 -7.96 3.28 10.56
N ASP A 49 -7.30 3.08 9.42
CA ASP A 49 -6.24 3.97 8.96
C ASP A 49 -6.76 5.39 8.68
N TRP A 50 -8.00 5.53 8.18
CA TRP A 50 -8.68 6.81 8.01
C TRP A 50 -8.81 7.59 9.33
N ALA A 51 -9.28 6.93 10.39
CA ALA A 51 -9.45 7.54 11.71
C ALA A 51 -8.10 7.92 12.33
N GLU A 52 -7.08 7.08 12.16
CA GLU A 52 -5.78 7.24 12.80
C GLU A 52 -4.88 8.26 12.09
N ARG A 53 -4.82 8.26 10.75
CA ARG A 53 -3.79 9.05 10.02
C ARG A 53 -4.15 9.44 8.57
N HIS A 54 -4.79 8.56 7.79
CA HIS A 54 -4.89 8.74 6.34
C HIS A 54 -5.70 9.97 5.91
N ARG A 55 -6.74 10.34 6.69
CA ARG A 55 -7.58 11.52 6.38
C ARG A 55 -6.79 12.82 6.23
N ALA A 56 -5.67 12.96 6.95
CA ALA A 56 -4.85 14.17 6.93
C ALA A 56 -4.02 14.33 5.65
N ILE A 57 -3.78 13.23 4.93
CA ILE A 57 -2.90 13.20 3.75
C ILE A 57 -3.62 12.77 2.46
N CYS A 58 -4.85 12.26 2.56
CA CYS A 58 -5.57 11.67 1.43
C CYS A 58 -5.66 12.62 0.22
N HIS A 59 -5.93 13.90 0.44
CA HIS A 59 -6.02 14.90 -0.63
C HIS A 59 -4.68 15.19 -1.34
N ASN A 60 -3.55 14.99 -0.65
CA ASN A 60 -2.22 15.27 -1.20
C ASN A 60 -1.73 14.15 -2.13
N LEU A 61 -2.35 12.97 -2.06
CA LEU A 61 -1.98 11.80 -2.87
C LEU A 61 -2.78 11.70 -4.18
N ALA A 62 -3.88 12.44 -4.32
CA ALA A 62 -4.77 12.37 -5.47
C ALA A 62 -4.37 13.32 -6.62
N ARG A 63 -3.18 13.93 -6.56
CA ARG A 63 -2.75 15.04 -7.42
C ARG A 63 -1.62 14.62 -8.35
#